data_AF-A0A7V3F8U5-F1
#
_entry.id   AF-A0A7V3F8U5-F1
#
_cell.length_a   1.000
_cell.length_b   1.000
_cell.length_c   1.000
_cell.angle_alpha   90.00
_cell.angle_beta   90.00
_cell.angle_gamma   90.00
#
_symmetry.space_group_name_H-M   'P 1'
#
loop_
_entity.id
_entity.type
_entity.pdbx_description
1 polymer ?
#
loop_
_entity_poly.entity_id
_entity_poly.type
_entity_poly.pdbx_seq_one_letter_code
_entity_poly.pdbx_strand_id
1 'polypeptide(L)'
;MAQHRTRRNTARQIASIAPEQLHAAREWLEQELSAGHGDQLASRLIEQEPPQPLPAIVEALSTMARPEAVAVLGQLAAKAASKDLQKAIRRGLYRLKTMGVETANLPPQEPRKSVLEVPKLPVVAALASQIDFAGNRVLYIARRRPFSGLVLVSLIISDQRGVIDCNAVPLTKKELSTMLAEIQADERFTHIDLPPTYAQQLVEEAYHRNLASGTPLPRDFQAMRDLIGTPETRWEQAPIYDLINPEDIRSQVGLVSLSATLLDLKEFQGWSLPPEMVQKYRDEVRRASDSPIIVSPALQQERLGEMQKRVMREIFDAEHIRRYRRRLEEMAYLLWHTKRPDEARRALAAAMALQGEKVDAAEHPFLRALFTRSVEMAEALEREDQGQVTVATPRLWTP
;
A
#
# COMPACT_ATOMS: atom_id res chain seq x y z
N MET A 1 7.59 -58.38 12.10
CA MET A 1 8.81 -57.67 11.63
C MET A 1 9.13 -58.04 10.17
N ALA A 2 8.36 -57.56 9.18
CA ALA A 2 8.64 -57.89 7.77
C ALA A 2 8.01 -56.91 6.75
N GLN A 3 8.05 -55.59 6.99
CA GLN A 3 7.50 -54.61 6.03
C GLN A 3 8.43 -53.42 5.70
N HIS A 4 9.69 -53.45 6.12
CA HIS A 4 10.64 -52.36 5.87
C HIS A 4 11.73 -52.65 4.83
N ARG A 5 11.70 -53.80 4.14
CA ARG A 5 12.79 -54.18 3.19
C ARG A 5 12.54 -53.84 1.72
N THR A 6 11.31 -53.55 1.31
CA THR A 6 10.99 -53.37 -0.13
C THR A 6 11.04 -51.92 -0.61
N ARG A 7 10.89 -50.92 0.27
CA ARG A 7 10.90 -49.48 -0.13
C ARG A 7 12.28 -48.86 -0.30
N ARG A 8 13.35 -49.52 0.17
CA ARG A 8 14.73 -49.01 0.06
C ARG A 8 15.44 -49.38 -1.24
N ASN A 9 14.89 -50.31 -2.03
CA ASN A 9 15.56 -50.82 -3.23
C ASN A 9 15.36 -49.93 -4.47
N THR A 10 14.29 -49.13 -4.52
CA THR A 10 14.01 -48.27 -5.68
C THR A 10 14.79 -46.94 -5.64
N ALA A 11 15.20 -46.47 -4.46
CA ALA A 11 15.88 -45.18 -4.30
C ALA A 11 17.40 -45.21 -4.55
N ARG A 12 17.99 -46.39 -4.79
CA ARG A 12 19.43 -46.58 -5.06
C ARG A 12 19.76 -47.13 -6.45
N GLN A 13 18.76 -47.26 -7.33
CA GLN A 13 18.89 -47.73 -8.73
C GLN A 13 18.83 -46.59 -9.77
N ILE A 14 19.26 -45.37 -9.39
CA ILE A 14 19.72 -44.36 -10.37
C ILE A 14 21.23 -44.16 -10.17
N ALA A 15 21.93 -45.25 -9.86
CA ALA A 15 23.36 -45.37 -10.05
C ALA A 15 23.57 -45.81 -11.49
N SER A 16 24.15 -44.95 -12.32
CA SER A 16 24.69 -45.24 -13.66
C SER A 16 23.85 -46.27 -14.45
N ILE A 17 22.88 -45.81 -15.24
CA ILE A 17 22.25 -46.66 -16.26
C ILE A 17 23.38 -47.27 -17.09
N ALA A 18 23.60 -48.58 -16.98
CA ALA A 18 24.70 -49.21 -17.69
C ALA A 18 24.43 -49.10 -19.21
N PRO A 19 25.46 -48.88 -20.04
CA PRO A 19 25.29 -48.80 -21.50
C PRO A 19 24.53 -50.00 -22.08
N GLU A 20 24.75 -51.20 -21.51
CA GLU A 20 24.07 -52.44 -21.88
C GLU A 20 22.56 -52.40 -21.60
N GLN A 21 22.16 -51.83 -20.45
CA GLN A 21 20.74 -51.68 -20.09
C GLN A 21 20.04 -50.66 -20.97
N LEU A 22 20.72 -49.57 -21.33
CA LEU A 22 20.18 -48.57 -22.24
C LEU A 22 20.04 -49.15 -23.67
N HIS A 23 21.01 -49.95 -24.11
CA HIS A 23 20.97 -50.61 -25.41
C HIS A 23 19.82 -51.62 -25.48
N ALA A 24 19.70 -52.51 -24.50
CA ALA A 24 18.61 -53.49 -24.41
C ALA A 24 17.23 -52.81 -24.30
N ALA A 25 17.12 -51.70 -23.57
CA ALA A 25 15.88 -50.92 -23.50
C ALA A 25 15.51 -50.29 -24.85
N ARG A 26 16.50 -49.80 -25.62
CA ARG A 26 16.27 -49.25 -26.97
C ARG A 26 15.81 -50.33 -27.94
N GLU A 27 16.48 -51.47 -27.99
CA GLU A 27 16.11 -52.57 -28.89
C GLU A 27 14.68 -53.08 -28.62
N TRP A 28 14.34 -53.25 -27.34
CA TRP A 28 12.99 -53.65 -26.95
C TRP A 28 11.94 -52.60 -27.32
N LEU A 29 12.21 -51.31 -27.06
CA LEU A 29 11.31 -50.21 -27.43
C LEU A 29 11.14 -50.08 -28.94
N GLU A 30 12.18 -50.31 -29.73
CA GLU A 30 12.09 -50.30 -31.19
C GLU A 30 11.17 -51.40 -31.72
N GLN A 31 11.22 -52.60 -31.13
CA GLN A 31 10.32 -53.70 -31.49
C GLN A 31 8.86 -53.38 -31.11
N GLU A 32 8.62 -52.91 -29.89
CA GLU A 32 7.26 -52.59 -29.41
C GLU A 32 6.60 -51.42 -30.15
N LEU A 33 7.38 -50.36 -30.44
CA LEU A 33 6.88 -49.21 -31.18
C LEU A 33 6.66 -49.54 -32.66
N SER A 34 7.47 -50.42 -33.26
CA SER A 34 7.27 -50.87 -34.65
C SER A 34 6.08 -51.82 -34.82
N ALA A 35 5.70 -52.52 -33.75
CA ALA A 35 4.50 -53.37 -33.72
C ALA A 35 3.18 -52.58 -33.54
N GLY A 36 3.23 -51.25 -33.42
CA GLY A 36 2.05 -50.38 -33.31
C GLY A 36 1.40 -50.35 -31.92
N HIS A 37 2.07 -50.84 -30.88
CA HIS A 37 1.52 -50.93 -29.52
C HIS A 37 1.71 -49.66 -28.66
N GLY A 38 2.06 -48.52 -29.26
CA GLY A 38 2.43 -47.30 -28.55
C GLY A 38 1.39 -46.80 -27.53
N ASP A 39 0.10 -46.91 -27.85
CA ASP A 39 -1.00 -46.42 -27.00
C ASP A 39 -1.24 -47.27 -25.74
N GLN A 40 -0.85 -48.55 -25.77
CA GLN A 40 -1.03 -49.48 -24.64
C GLN A 40 0.26 -49.66 -23.84
N LEU A 41 1.40 -49.24 -24.39
CA LEU A 41 2.73 -49.48 -23.84
C LEU A 41 2.92 -48.84 -22.46
N ALA A 42 2.46 -47.60 -22.26
CA ALA A 42 2.63 -46.93 -20.97
C ALA A 42 1.83 -47.58 -19.84
N SER A 43 0.66 -48.15 -20.13
CA SER A 43 -0.14 -48.88 -19.14
C SER A 43 0.52 -50.21 -18.78
N ARG A 44 1.04 -50.95 -19.78
CA ARG A 44 1.80 -52.20 -19.56
C ARG A 44 3.06 -51.99 -18.73
N LEU A 45 3.81 -50.91 -18.99
CA LEU A 45 5.02 -50.56 -18.23
C LEU A 45 4.78 -50.29 -16.73
N ILE A 46 3.54 -49.99 -16.36
CA ILE A 46 3.15 -49.67 -14.98
C ILE A 46 2.47 -50.86 -14.30
N GLU A 47 1.66 -51.60 -15.05
CA GLU A 47 0.87 -52.73 -14.54
C GLU A 47 1.65 -54.06 -14.53
N GLN A 48 2.68 -54.18 -15.38
CA GLN A 48 3.51 -55.38 -15.50
C GLN A 48 4.97 -55.05 -15.17
N GLU A 49 5.72 -56.04 -14.70
CA GLU A 49 7.16 -55.89 -14.47
C GLU A 49 7.87 -55.76 -15.83
N PRO A 50 8.46 -54.59 -16.15
CA PRO A 50 9.05 -54.37 -17.46
C PRO A 50 10.34 -55.19 -17.61
N PRO A 51 10.69 -55.63 -18.83
CA PRO A 51 11.91 -56.41 -19.08
C PRO A 51 13.19 -55.60 -18.80
N GLN A 52 13.08 -54.27 -18.73
CA GLN A 52 14.17 -53.36 -18.41
C GLN A 52 13.75 -52.37 -17.31
N PRO A 53 14.68 -51.84 -16.49
CA PRO A 53 14.35 -50.87 -15.47
C PRO A 53 13.69 -49.61 -16.05
N LEU A 54 12.60 -49.14 -15.42
CA LEU A 54 11.88 -47.93 -15.86
C LEU A 54 12.77 -46.70 -16.11
N PRO A 55 13.81 -46.40 -15.30
CA PRO A 55 14.73 -45.29 -15.60
C PRO A 55 15.48 -45.45 -16.93
N ALA A 56 15.88 -46.68 -17.29
CA ALA A 56 16.56 -46.97 -18.55
C ALA A 56 15.60 -46.83 -19.74
N ILE A 57 14.34 -47.25 -19.58
CA ILE A 57 13.28 -47.08 -20.58
C ILE A 57 12.97 -45.61 -20.81
N VAL A 58 12.86 -44.81 -19.75
CA VAL A 58 12.63 -43.35 -19.86
C VAL A 58 13.79 -42.65 -20.55
N GLU A 59 15.03 -43.02 -20.23
CA GLU A 59 16.21 -42.46 -20.90
C GLU A 59 16.27 -42.87 -22.38
N ALA A 60 15.95 -44.13 -22.71
CA ALA A 60 15.87 -44.59 -24.09
C ALA A 60 14.81 -43.81 -24.89
N LEU A 61 13.57 -43.72 -24.38
CA LEU A 61 12.48 -42.95 -24.99
C LEU A 61 12.87 -41.48 -25.21
N SER A 62 13.62 -40.87 -24.29
CA SER A 62 14.05 -39.47 -24.40
C SER A 62 15.00 -39.17 -25.56
N THR A 63 15.57 -40.21 -26.17
CA THR A 63 16.51 -40.10 -27.29
C THR A 63 15.89 -40.50 -28.63
N MET A 64 14.65 -40.97 -28.63
CA MET A 64 13.91 -41.36 -29.83
C MET A 64 13.08 -40.17 -30.30
N ALA A 65 13.54 -39.47 -31.35
CA ALA A 65 12.82 -38.33 -31.92
C ALA A 65 11.56 -38.76 -32.70
N ARG A 66 10.58 -39.33 -31.99
CA ARG A 66 9.34 -39.90 -32.52
C ARG A 66 8.12 -39.41 -31.72
N PRO A 67 6.98 -39.10 -32.36
CA PRO A 67 5.76 -38.70 -31.66
C PRO A 67 5.27 -39.73 -30.63
N GLU A 68 5.45 -41.02 -30.92
CA GLU A 68 5.04 -42.12 -30.05
C GLU A 68 5.83 -42.12 -28.73
N ALA A 69 7.12 -41.72 -28.76
CA ALA A 69 7.92 -41.59 -27.55
C ALA A 69 7.41 -40.47 -26.63
N VAL A 70 6.92 -39.36 -27.22
CA VAL A 70 6.27 -38.28 -26.49
C VAL A 70 4.96 -38.75 -25.87
N ALA A 71 4.14 -39.49 -26.61
CA ALA A 71 2.87 -40.03 -26.12
C ALA A 71 3.08 -40.97 -24.92
N VAL A 72 4.02 -41.92 -25.02
CA VAL A 72 4.34 -42.86 -23.95
C VAL A 72 4.89 -42.14 -22.71
N LEU A 73 5.83 -41.21 -22.88
CA LEU A 73 6.37 -40.42 -21.76
C LEU A 73 5.29 -39.54 -21.10
N GLY A 74 4.36 -38.98 -21.87
CA GLY A 74 3.23 -38.20 -21.35
C GLY A 74 2.29 -39.04 -20.49
N GLN A 75 1.94 -40.24 -20.96
CA GLN A 75 1.11 -41.19 -20.20
C GLN A 75 1.82 -41.70 -18.94
N LEU A 76 3.13 -41.96 -19.02
CA LEU A 76 3.94 -42.32 -17.85
C LEU A 76 4.00 -41.19 -16.82
N ALA A 77 4.08 -39.92 -17.25
CA ALA A 77 4.09 -38.77 -16.34
C ALA A 77 2.80 -38.68 -15.51
N ALA A 78 1.64 -38.97 -16.11
CA ALA A 78 0.35 -38.93 -15.44
C ALA A 78 0.19 -40.01 -14.35
N LYS A 79 0.90 -41.14 -14.50
CA LYS A 79 0.76 -42.32 -13.63
C LYS A 79 1.98 -42.59 -12.74
N ALA A 80 3.07 -41.83 -12.88
CA ALA A 80 4.31 -42.05 -12.13
C ALA A 80 4.15 -41.69 -10.64
N ALA A 81 4.38 -42.68 -9.76
CA ALA A 81 4.28 -42.51 -8.30
C ALA A 81 5.51 -41.89 -7.63
N SER A 82 6.70 -41.94 -8.26
CA SER A 82 7.94 -41.44 -7.66
C SER A 82 8.37 -40.09 -8.23
N LYS A 83 8.80 -39.17 -7.34
CA LYS A 83 9.28 -37.83 -7.71
C LYS A 83 10.51 -37.87 -8.64
N ASP A 84 11.38 -38.86 -8.47
CA ASP A 84 12.58 -39.02 -9.28
C ASP A 84 12.25 -39.48 -10.70
N LEU A 85 11.29 -40.40 -10.86
CA LEU A 85 10.81 -40.84 -12.17
C LEU A 85 10.09 -39.71 -12.91
N GLN A 86 9.24 -38.95 -12.21
CA GLN A 86 8.60 -37.74 -12.78
C GLN A 86 9.63 -36.72 -13.28
N LYS A 87 10.75 -36.55 -12.56
CA LYS A 87 11.85 -35.65 -12.96
C LYS A 87 12.60 -36.18 -14.18
N ALA A 88 12.86 -37.49 -14.26
CA ALA A 88 13.48 -38.13 -15.42
C ALA A 88 12.61 -38.00 -16.67
N ILE A 89 11.30 -38.28 -16.56
CA ILE A 89 10.33 -38.16 -17.66
C ILE A 89 10.25 -36.71 -18.16
N ARG A 90 10.18 -35.73 -17.24
CA ARG A 90 10.14 -34.30 -17.61
C ARG A 90 11.40 -33.85 -18.35
N ARG A 91 12.57 -34.34 -17.93
CA ARG A 91 13.84 -34.09 -18.64
C ARG A 91 13.81 -34.71 -20.04
N GLY A 92 13.27 -35.92 -20.16
CA GLY A 92 13.16 -36.60 -21.44
C GLY A 92 12.23 -35.89 -22.43
N LEU A 93 11.05 -35.48 -21.98
CA LEU A 93 10.11 -34.68 -22.79
C LEU A 93 10.71 -33.35 -23.25
N TYR A 94 11.48 -32.68 -22.39
CA TYR A 94 12.20 -31.46 -22.77
C TYR A 94 13.27 -31.74 -23.84
N ARG A 95 14.01 -32.84 -23.70
CA ARG A 95 15.02 -33.24 -24.69
C ARG A 95 14.38 -33.48 -26.07
N LEU A 96 13.26 -34.20 -26.12
CA LEU A 96 12.51 -34.45 -27.37
C LEU A 96 11.95 -33.16 -27.98
N LYS A 97 11.47 -32.22 -27.16
CA LYS A 97 11.06 -30.89 -27.63
C LYS A 97 12.20 -30.11 -28.26
N THR A 98 13.39 -30.12 -27.65
CA THR A 98 14.60 -29.48 -28.20
C THR A 98 15.07 -30.16 -29.50
N MET A 99 14.77 -31.44 -29.67
CA MET A 99 15.02 -32.19 -30.91
C MET A 99 13.95 -31.94 -32.00
N GLY A 100 12.98 -31.06 -31.77
CA GLY A 100 11.98 -30.67 -32.78
C GLY A 100 10.74 -31.55 -32.85
N VAL A 101 10.53 -32.47 -31.90
CA VAL A 101 9.28 -33.27 -31.84
C VAL A 101 8.17 -32.43 -31.21
N GLU A 102 7.01 -32.35 -31.88
CA GLU A 102 5.84 -31.64 -31.35
C GLU A 102 5.35 -32.26 -30.04
N THR A 103 5.22 -31.44 -29.01
CA THR A 103 4.83 -31.85 -27.65
C THR A 103 3.56 -31.13 -27.20
N ALA A 104 2.51 -31.20 -28.03
CA ALA A 104 1.29 -30.41 -27.88
C ALA A 104 0.45 -30.72 -26.62
N ASN A 105 0.72 -31.81 -25.89
CA ASN A 105 -0.09 -32.27 -24.75
C ASN A 105 0.64 -32.21 -23.39
N LEU A 106 1.68 -31.39 -23.23
CA LEU A 106 2.29 -31.17 -21.91
C LEU A 106 1.41 -30.26 -21.04
N PRO A 107 1.10 -30.62 -19.78
CA PRO A 107 0.46 -29.69 -18.86
C PRO A 107 1.31 -28.42 -18.71
N PRO A 108 0.69 -27.22 -18.62
CA PRO A 108 1.41 -25.96 -18.51
C PRO A 108 2.41 -26.01 -17.34
N GLN A 109 3.63 -25.50 -17.56
CA GLN A 109 4.56 -25.33 -16.46
C GLN A 109 3.95 -24.36 -15.43
N GLU A 110 3.86 -24.76 -14.17
CA GLU A 110 3.84 -23.78 -13.09
C GLU A 110 5.12 -22.94 -13.21
N PRO A 111 5.02 -21.60 -13.29
CA PRO A 111 6.19 -20.76 -13.38
C PRO A 111 7.10 -21.05 -12.18
N ARG A 112 8.37 -21.33 -12.47
CA ARG A 112 9.39 -21.51 -11.43
C ARG A 112 9.45 -20.24 -10.59
N LYS A 113 9.03 -20.30 -9.31
CA LYS A 113 9.38 -19.27 -8.32
C LYS A 113 10.90 -19.11 -8.35
N SER A 114 11.38 -17.89 -8.59
CA SER A 114 12.80 -17.60 -8.52
C SER A 114 13.30 -17.95 -7.11
N VAL A 115 14.42 -18.67 -7.02
CA VAL A 115 15.02 -19.10 -5.75
C VAL A 115 15.79 -17.94 -5.06
N LEU A 116 15.55 -16.71 -5.50
CA LEU A 116 16.07 -15.48 -4.90
C LEU A 116 14.91 -14.51 -4.65
N GLU A 117 13.87 -14.95 -3.94
CA GLU A 117 13.11 -14.01 -3.14
C GLU A 117 14.03 -13.57 -2.01
N VAL A 118 14.70 -12.43 -2.18
CA VAL A 118 15.29 -11.70 -1.05
C VAL A 118 14.14 -11.53 -0.05
N PRO A 119 14.24 -12.07 1.18
CA PRO A 119 13.17 -11.93 2.14
C PRO A 119 12.81 -10.45 2.25
N LYS A 120 11.56 -10.09 1.97
CA LYS A 120 11.04 -8.75 2.25
C LYS A 120 11.06 -8.61 3.77
N LEU A 121 12.17 -8.16 4.33
CA LEU A 121 12.30 -7.98 5.77
C LEU A 121 11.24 -6.96 6.22
N PRO A 122 10.63 -7.15 7.40
CA PRO A 122 9.49 -6.34 7.80
C PRO A 122 9.90 -4.89 8.04
N VAL A 123 8.95 -3.98 7.81
CA VAL A 123 8.97 -2.65 8.42
C VAL A 123 8.87 -2.87 9.94
N VAL A 124 9.81 -2.30 10.69
CA VAL A 124 9.93 -2.53 12.14
C VAL A 124 9.32 -1.40 12.97
N ALA A 125 9.15 -0.22 12.38
CA ALA A 125 8.44 0.91 12.97
C ALA A 125 7.90 1.81 11.87
N ALA A 126 6.76 2.43 12.11
CA ALA A 126 6.18 3.45 11.26
C ALA A 126 5.53 4.51 12.17
N LEU A 127 6.02 5.74 12.13
CA LEU A 127 5.47 6.87 12.88
C LEU A 127 5.01 7.95 11.91
N ALA A 128 3.99 8.71 12.31
CA ALA A 128 3.54 9.90 11.61
C ALA A 128 3.38 11.08 12.57
N SER A 129 3.70 12.28 12.09
CA SER A 129 3.32 13.52 12.77
C SER A 129 1.84 13.83 12.54
N GLN A 130 1.33 14.82 13.27
CA GLN A 130 0.11 15.53 12.92
C GLN A 130 0.18 16.12 11.49
N ILE A 131 -1.01 16.37 10.92
CA ILE A 131 -1.16 17.03 9.62
C ILE A 131 -1.26 18.54 9.84
N ASP A 132 -0.47 19.32 9.09
CA ASP A 132 -0.54 20.77 9.10
C ASP A 132 -1.69 21.33 8.23
N PHE A 133 -1.84 22.65 8.22
CA PHE A 133 -2.90 23.32 7.45
C PHE A 133 -2.77 23.16 5.94
N ALA A 134 -1.55 23.02 5.43
CA ALA A 134 -1.27 22.80 4.02
C ALA A 134 -1.41 21.31 3.62
N GLY A 135 -1.68 20.43 4.58
CA GLY A 135 -1.82 18.99 4.37
C GLY A 135 -0.49 18.24 4.34
N ASN A 136 0.57 18.86 4.84
CA ASN A 136 1.86 18.22 5.00
C ASN A 136 1.90 17.41 6.31
N ARG A 137 2.65 16.32 6.30
CA ARG A 137 3.03 15.55 7.50
C ARG A 137 4.39 14.89 7.29
N VAL A 138 5.05 14.56 8.39
CA VAL A 138 6.24 13.70 8.38
C VAL A 138 5.86 12.25 8.59
N LEU A 139 6.48 11.37 7.82
CA LEU A 139 6.48 9.93 8.03
C LEU A 139 7.89 9.44 8.34
N TYR A 140 8.01 8.62 9.37
CA TYR A 140 9.23 7.90 9.73
C TYR A 140 8.99 6.41 9.54
N ILE A 141 9.68 5.76 8.60
CA ILE A 141 9.53 4.33 8.31
C ILE A 141 10.88 3.64 8.50
N ALA A 142 10.98 2.75 9.49
CA ALA A 142 12.18 1.97 9.73
C ALA A 142 12.05 0.58 9.13
N ARG A 143 13.06 0.14 8.38
CA ARG A 143 13.12 -1.21 7.80
C ARG A 143 14.47 -1.87 8.04
N ARG A 144 14.47 -3.19 8.19
CA ARG A 144 15.71 -3.99 8.16
C ARG A 144 16.22 -4.13 6.73
N ARG A 145 17.52 -3.91 6.54
CA ARG A 145 18.23 -4.27 5.31
C ARG A 145 18.88 -5.65 5.46
N PRO A 146 18.85 -6.49 4.42
CA PRO A 146 19.64 -7.71 4.40
C PRO A 146 21.11 -7.37 4.66
N PHE A 147 21.72 -8.03 5.65
CA PHE A 147 23.16 -7.93 5.95
C PHE A 147 23.69 -6.54 6.41
N SER A 148 22.86 -5.49 6.51
CA SER A 148 23.34 -4.10 6.73
C SER A 148 22.66 -3.32 7.87
N GLY A 149 21.91 -3.98 8.77
CA GLY A 149 21.27 -3.33 9.91
C GLY A 149 19.90 -2.72 9.58
N LEU A 150 19.56 -1.59 10.19
CA LEU A 150 18.30 -0.87 9.99
C LEU A 150 18.54 0.39 9.17
N VAL A 151 17.49 0.86 8.51
CA VAL A 151 17.44 2.21 7.94
C VAL A 151 16.14 2.85 8.38
N LEU A 152 16.23 4.08 8.86
CA LEU A 152 15.08 4.94 9.04
C LEU A 152 14.97 5.87 7.84
N VAL A 153 13.83 5.82 7.16
CA VAL A 153 13.47 6.77 6.11
C VAL A 153 12.56 7.83 6.73
N SER A 154 12.92 9.10 6.56
CA SER A 154 12.11 10.26 6.92
C SER A 154 11.56 10.88 5.64
N LEU A 155 10.24 11.09 5.56
CA LEU A 155 9.59 11.69 4.40
C LEU A 155 8.71 12.86 4.85
N ILE A 156 8.70 13.94 4.08
CA ILE A 156 7.64 14.95 4.14
C ILE A 156 6.69 14.67 2.97
N ILE A 157 5.45 14.33 3.29
CA ILE A 157 4.40 14.10 2.27
C ILE A 157 3.27 15.11 2.42
N SER A 158 2.63 15.43 1.30
CA SER A 158 1.48 16.32 1.22
C SER A 158 0.33 15.66 0.47
N ASP A 159 -0.87 15.82 1.01
CA ASP A 159 -2.11 15.41 0.33
C ASP A 159 -2.45 16.28 -0.91
N GLN A 160 -1.66 17.31 -1.19
CA GLN A 160 -1.79 18.16 -2.38
C GLN A 160 -0.58 18.02 -3.32
N ARG A 161 0.64 18.08 -2.77
CA ARG A 161 1.88 18.14 -3.56
C ARG A 161 2.57 16.79 -3.76
N GLY A 162 2.12 15.74 -3.06
CA GLY A 162 2.81 14.45 -3.04
C GLY A 162 4.02 14.46 -2.11
N VAL A 163 5.06 13.71 -2.45
CA VAL A 163 6.35 13.65 -1.74
C VAL A 163 7.10 14.96 -1.95
N ILE A 164 7.40 15.65 -0.86
CA ILE A 164 8.10 16.94 -0.83
C ILE A 164 9.58 16.73 -0.52
N ASP A 165 9.88 15.88 0.46
CA ASP A 165 11.24 15.58 0.89
C ASP A 165 11.39 14.12 1.30
N CYS A 166 12.59 13.57 1.16
CA CYS A 166 12.90 12.18 1.49
C CYS A 166 14.38 12.05 1.85
N ASN A 167 14.65 11.63 3.08
CA ASN A 167 15.98 11.39 3.61
C ASN A 167 16.03 10.02 4.29
N ALA A 168 17.22 9.41 4.37
CA ALA A 168 17.37 8.13 5.04
C ALA A 168 18.70 8.02 5.77
N VAL A 169 18.66 7.40 6.96
CA VAL A 169 19.83 7.23 7.82
C VAL A 169 19.95 5.75 8.20
N PRO A 170 21.12 5.11 7.98
CA PRO A 170 21.38 3.78 8.51
C PRO A 170 21.58 3.83 10.03
N LEU A 171 20.97 2.87 10.73
CA LEU A 171 20.96 2.82 12.19
C LEU A 171 21.14 1.38 12.69
N THR A 172 21.68 1.26 13.90
CA THR A 172 21.56 0.07 14.74
C THR A 172 20.19 0.03 15.41
N LYS A 173 19.85 -1.12 16.03
CA LYS A 173 18.59 -1.24 16.79
C LYS A 173 18.53 -0.25 17.96
N LYS A 174 19.66 -0.02 18.64
CA LYS A 174 19.75 0.90 19.78
C LYS A 174 19.53 2.35 19.33
N GLU A 175 20.22 2.77 18.27
CA GLU A 175 20.07 4.13 17.71
C GLU A 175 18.66 4.38 17.20
N LEU A 176 18.02 3.39 16.55
CA LEU A 176 16.62 3.51 16.14
C LEU A 176 15.72 3.78 17.36
N SER A 177 15.83 2.99 18.42
CA SER A 177 15.00 3.18 19.62
C SER A 177 15.22 4.54 20.27
N THR A 178 16.47 5.02 20.34
CA THR A 178 16.78 6.36 20.85
C THR A 178 16.18 7.45 19.97
N MET A 179 16.36 7.37 18.66
CA MET A 179 15.87 8.38 17.71
C MET A 179 14.34 8.45 17.67
N LEU A 180 13.64 7.31 17.73
CA LEU A 180 12.18 7.28 17.83
C LEU A 180 11.68 7.91 19.14
N ALA A 181 12.37 7.64 20.27
CA ALA A 181 12.04 8.26 21.54
C ALA A 181 12.26 9.77 21.53
N GLU A 182 13.34 10.26 20.91
CA GLU A 182 13.59 11.70 20.73
C GLU A 182 12.52 12.38 19.87
N ILE A 183 12.12 11.74 18.76
CA ILE A 183 11.03 12.24 17.90
C ILE A 183 9.72 12.33 18.68
N GLN A 184 9.39 11.31 19.48
CA GLN A 184 8.17 11.30 20.29
C GLN A 184 8.21 12.28 21.47
N ALA A 185 9.40 12.59 21.99
CA ALA A 185 9.59 13.56 23.07
C ALA A 185 9.55 15.03 22.58
N ASP A 186 9.66 15.27 21.28
CA ASP A 186 9.56 16.62 20.71
C ASP A 186 8.12 17.14 20.77
N GLU A 187 7.83 17.99 21.76
CA GLU A 187 6.49 18.52 22.00
C GLU A 187 5.98 19.47 20.90
N ARG A 188 6.84 19.92 19.98
CA ARG A 188 6.47 20.78 18.86
C ARG A 188 5.50 20.10 17.90
N PHE A 189 5.59 18.78 17.79
CA PHE A 189 4.74 17.98 16.91
C PHE A 189 4.24 16.74 17.63
N THR A 190 2.95 16.47 17.48
CA THR A 190 2.40 15.22 17.99
C THR A 190 2.71 14.09 17.03
N HIS A 191 3.39 13.04 17.51
CA HIS A 191 3.72 11.85 16.74
C HIS A 191 2.96 10.63 17.27
N ILE A 192 2.57 9.75 16.35
CA ILE A 192 1.86 8.50 16.66
C ILE A 192 2.38 7.36 15.81
N ASP A 193 2.25 6.13 16.33
CA ASP A 193 2.51 4.92 15.56
C ASP A 193 1.41 4.71 14.51
N LEU A 194 1.83 4.35 13.29
CA LEU A 194 0.95 3.94 12.20
C LEU A 194 1.07 2.43 11.95
N PRO A 195 0.01 1.79 11.44
CA PRO A 195 0.13 0.48 10.84
C PRO A 195 1.15 0.54 9.69
N PRO A 196 2.16 -0.35 9.64
CA PRO A 196 3.20 -0.28 8.61
C PRO A 196 2.67 -0.30 7.17
N THR A 197 1.66 -1.11 6.88
CA THR A 197 1.02 -1.16 5.56
C THR A 197 0.27 0.13 5.24
N TYR A 198 -0.30 0.80 6.24
CA TYR A 198 -0.94 2.10 6.03
C TYR A 198 0.10 3.18 5.70
N ALA A 199 1.23 3.21 6.42
CA ALA A 199 2.32 4.13 6.11
C ALA A 199 2.88 3.90 4.68
N GLN A 200 3.05 2.65 4.25
CA GLN A 200 3.43 2.32 2.87
C GLN A 200 2.40 2.82 1.86
N GLN A 201 1.10 2.69 2.15
CA GLN A 201 0.04 3.21 1.30
C GLN A 201 0.08 4.73 1.18
N LEU A 202 0.31 5.46 2.28
CA LEU A 202 0.44 6.92 2.26
C LEU A 202 1.61 7.38 1.37
N VAL A 203 2.75 6.66 1.41
CA VAL A 203 3.89 6.94 0.53
C VAL A 203 3.54 6.70 -0.93
N GLU A 204 2.83 5.62 -1.25
CA GLU A 204 2.42 5.31 -2.62
C GLU A 204 1.39 6.32 -3.15
N GLU A 205 0.41 6.72 -2.33
CA GLU A 205 -0.54 7.78 -2.66
C GLU A 205 0.16 9.11 -2.94
N ALA A 206 1.14 9.49 -2.12
CA ALA A 206 1.93 10.70 -2.32
C ALA A 206 2.75 10.62 -3.63
N TYR A 207 3.40 9.49 -3.91
CA TYR A 207 4.12 9.26 -5.16
C TYR A 207 3.23 9.38 -6.40
N HIS A 208 2.03 8.77 -6.37
CA HIS A 208 1.07 8.90 -7.46
C HIS A 208 0.63 10.34 -7.69
N ARG A 209 0.55 11.17 -6.64
CA ARG A 209 0.26 12.60 -6.79
C ARG A 209 1.39 13.32 -7.55
N ASN A 210 2.66 13.09 -7.20
CA ASN A 210 3.78 13.67 -7.96
C ASN A 210 3.71 13.28 -9.44
N LEU A 211 3.42 12.01 -9.73
CA LEU A 211 3.30 11.52 -11.12
C LEU A 211 2.14 12.22 -11.86
N ALA A 212 0.98 12.34 -11.21
CA ALA A 212 -0.20 12.95 -11.81
C ALA A 212 -0.03 14.46 -12.06
N SER A 213 0.66 15.17 -11.16
CA SER A 213 0.91 16.60 -11.27
C SER A 213 2.16 16.97 -12.08
N GLY A 214 3.04 16.00 -12.35
CA GLY A 214 4.37 16.25 -12.93
C GLY A 214 5.35 16.92 -11.96
N THR A 215 5.04 16.98 -10.66
CA THR A 215 5.92 17.58 -9.65
C THR A 215 7.17 16.69 -9.48
N PRO A 216 8.40 17.24 -9.57
CA PRO A 216 9.61 16.46 -9.40
C PRO A 216 9.67 15.72 -8.06
N LEU A 217 10.26 14.53 -8.08
CA LEU A 217 10.50 13.74 -6.87
C LEU A 217 11.86 14.10 -6.26
N PRO A 218 12.03 13.98 -4.93
CA PRO A 218 13.34 14.09 -4.29
C PRO A 218 14.33 13.08 -4.88
N ARG A 219 15.60 13.48 -4.99
CA ARG A 219 16.65 12.72 -5.68
C ARG A 219 16.76 11.26 -5.24
N ASP A 220 16.68 11.02 -3.93
CA ASP A 220 16.89 9.70 -3.33
C ASP A 220 15.57 8.92 -3.10
N PHE A 221 14.43 9.51 -3.49
CA PHE A 221 13.12 8.93 -3.20
C PHE A 221 12.93 7.56 -3.83
N GLN A 222 13.36 7.34 -5.08
CA GLN A 222 13.12 6.06 -5.76
C GLN A 222 13.78 4.88 -5.04
N ALA A 223 15.04 5.02 -4.66
CA ALA A 223 15.74 4.00 -3.89
C ALA A 223 15.08 3.75 -2.53
N MET A 224 14.55 4.81 -1.89
CA MET A 224 13.85 4.67 -0.61
C MET A 224 12.46 4.07 -0.77
N ARG A 225 11.75 4.35 -1.86
CA ARG A 225 10.47 3.71 -2.20
C ARG A 225 10.65 2.21 -2.40
N ASP A 226 11.68 1.79 -3.13
CA ASP A 226 12.01 0.37 -3.29
C ASP A 226 12.31 -0.29 -1.94
N LEU A 227 12.99 0.44 -1.06
CA LEU A 227 13.25 -0.01 0.31
C LEU A 227 11.98 -0.05 1.16
N ILE A 228 11.08 0.94 1.09
CA ILE A 228 9.83 0.97 1.85
C ILE A 228 8.88 -0.13 1.37
N GLY A 229 8.85 -0.38 0.05
CA GLY A 229 7.99 -1.33 -0.61
C GLY A 229 6.52 -0.90 -0.66
N THR A 230 5.70 -1.70 -1.32
CA THR A 230 4.26 -1.48 -1.44
C THR A 230 3.50 -2.21 -0.34
N PRO A 231 2.32 -1.70 0.08
CA PRO A 231 1.47 -2.41 1.02
C PRO A 231 1.00 -3.74 0.43
N GLU A 232 1.02 -4.81 1.25
CA GLU A 232 0.52 -6.14 0.84
C GLU A 232 -1.00 -6.14 0.67
N THR A 233 -1.69 -5.39 1.52
CA THR A 233 -3.14 -5.17 1.48
C THR A 233 -3.43 -3.68 1.47
N ARG A 234 -4.32 -3.24 0.59
CA ARG A 234 -4.78 -1.86 0.54
C ARG A 234 -5.81 -1.58 1.63
N TRP A 235 -5.69 -0.43 2.24
CA TRP A 235 -6.64 0.16 3.16
C TRP A 235 -7.70 0.92 2.38
N GLU A 236 -8.95 0.48 2.50
CA GLU A 236 -10.11 1.15 1.88
C GLU A 236 -10.52 2.41 2.66
N GLN A 237 -10.23 2.43 3.96
CA GLN A 237 -10.57 3.51 4.87
C GLN A 237 -9.41 3.81 5.83
N ALA A 238 -9.47 4.97 6.50
CA ALA A 238 -8.47 5.34 7.48
C ALA A 238 -8.49 4.37 8.69
N PRO A 239 -7.35 4.14 9.39
CA PRO A 239 -7.28 3.15 10.47
C PRO A 239 -8.18 3.44 11.68
N ILE A 240 -8.68 4.67 11.82
CA ILE A 240 -9.62 5.02 12.90
C ILE A 240 -10.91 4.18 12.87
N TYR A 241 -11.34 3.72 11.69
CA TYR A 241 -12.54 2.91 11.52
C TYR A 241 -12.41 1.49 12.09
N ASP A 242 -11.19 1.01 12.32
CA ASP A 242 -10.94 -0.26 13.02
C ASP A 242 -11.04 -0.12 14.55
N LEU A 243 -11.01 1.13 15.04
CA LEU A 243 -10.96 1.46 16.48
C LEU A 243 -12.29 1.99 17.00
N ILE A 244 -13.05 2.70 16.16
CA ILE A 244 -14.33 3.30 16.51
C ILE A 244 -15.38 2.83 15.52
N ASN A 245 -16.45 2.23 16.03
CA ASN A 245 -17.60 1.85 15.23
C ASN A 245 -18.35 3.10 14.72
N PRO A 246 -18.56 3.26 13.40
CA PRO A 246 -19.33 4.37 12.84
C PRO A 246 -20.74 4.51 13.42
N GLU A 247 -21.42 3.41 13.76
CA GLU A 247 -22.78 3.49 14.33
C GLU A 247 -22.82 4.18 15.69
N ASP A 248 -21.77 3.99 16.51
CA ASP A 248 -21.64 4.66 17.81
C ASP A 248 -21.51 6.17 17.65
N ILE A 249 -20.92 6.62 16.54
CA ILE A 249 -20.80 8.04 16.20
C ILE A 249 -22.12 8.59 15.69
N ARG A 250 -22.82 7.88 14.81
CA ARG A 250 -24.10 8.33 14.24
C ARG A 250 -25.19 8.51 15.30
N SER A 251 -25.16 7.70 16.36
CA SER A 251 -26.11 7.83 17.47
C SER A 251 -25.88 9.09 18.33
N GLN A 252 -24.73 9.76 18.23
CA GLN A 252 -24.34 10.89 19.06
C GLN A 252 -24.34 12.21 18.27
N VAL A 253 -25.53 12.74 18.00
CA VAL A 253 -25.75 13.94 17.18
C VAL A 253 -24.94 15.17 17.67
N GLY A 254 -24.69 15.27 18.99
CA GLY A 254 -23.94 16.39 19.57
C GLY A 254 -22.46 16.46 19.16
N LEU A 255 -21.85 15.36 18.69
CA LEU A 255 -20.43 15.33 18.34
C LEU A 255 -20.10 16.25 17.15
N VAL A 256 -20.97 16.30 16.14
CA VAL A 256 -20.79 17.15 14.96
C VAL A 256 -20.92 18.62 15.35
N SER A 257 -21.92 18.97 16.17
CA SER A 257 -22.13 20.35 16.65
C SER A 257 -20.93 20.89 17.44
N LEU A 258 -20.26 20.03 18.20
CA LEU A 258 -19.06 20.39 18.97
C LEU A 258 -17.76 20.29 18.17
N SER A 259 -17.80 19.92 16.89
CA SER A 259 -16.58 19.75 16.10
C SER A 259 -15.76 21.04 15.94
N ALA A 260 -16.37 22.22 16.06
CA ALA A 260 -15.65 23.50 16.01
C ALA A 260 -14.56 23.63 17.10
N THR A 261 -14.76 23.02 18.28
CA THR A 261 -13.79 23.09 19.39
C THR A 261 -12.50 22.32 19.12
N LEU A 262 -12.47 21.49 18.06
CA LEU A 262 -11.23 20.84 17.62
C LEU A 262 -10.16 21.86 17.23
N LEU A 263 -10.56 23.05 16.75
CA LEU A 263 -9.63 24.11 16.35
C LEU A 263 -8.89 24.74 17.54
N ASP A 264 -9.36 24.53 18.77
CA ASP A 264 -8.70 25.00 19.99
C ASP A 264 -7.54 24.08 20.41
N LEU A 265 -7.50 22.85 19.88
CA LEU A 265 -6.45 21.88 20.16
C LEU A 265 -5.13 22.29 19.49
N LYS A 266 -4.01 22.06 20.18
CA LYS A 266 -2.67 22.42 19.69
C LYS A 266 -2.37 21.87 18.29
N GLU A 267 -2.87 20.68 17.97
CA GLU A 267 -2.62 20.02 16.68
C GLU A 267 -3.36 20.70 15.51
N PHE A 268 -4.42 21.45 15.81
CA PHE A 268 -5.23 22.18 14.84
C PHE A 268 -4.94 23.67 14.83
N GLN A 269 -4.06 24.18 15.71
CA GLN A 269 -3.81 25.62 15.80
C GLN A 269 -3.28 26.22 14.49
N GLY A 270 -2.56 25.44 13.68
CA GLY A 270 -2.12 25.90 12.37
C GLY A 270 -3.22 25.96 11.32
N TRP A 271 -4.34 25.24 11.51
CA TRP A 271 -5.34 24.98 10.47
C TRP A 271 -6.08 26.26 10.06
N SER A 272 -5.85 26.65 8.82
CA SER A 272 -6.55 27.74 8.13
C SER A 272 -6.63 27.46 6.63
N LEU A 273 -7.50 28.18 5.95
CA LEU A 273 -7.52 28.32 4.51
C LEU A 273 -6.43 29.32 4.10
N PRO A 274 -5.80 29.14 2.94
CA PRO A 274 -4.91 30.14 2.35
C PRO A 274 -5.59 31.53 2.27
N PRO A 275 -4.88 32.63 2.60
CA PRO A 275 -5.47 33.98 2.63
C PRO A 275 -6.16 34.38 1.32
N GLU A 276 -5.61 33.96 0.18
CA GLU A 276 -6.16 34.21 -1.14
C GLU A 276 -7.56 33.62 -1.34
N MET A 277 -7.88 32.52 -0.66
CA MET A 277 -9.17 31.86 -0.77
C MET A 277 -10.27 32.63 -0.04
N VAL A 278 -9.92 33.33 1.06
CA VAL A 278 -10.88 34.14 1.83
C VAL A 278 -10.94 35.60 1.38
N GLN A 279 -10.02 36.04 0.51
CA GLN A 279 -9.92 37.43 0.06
C GLN A 279 -11.22 37.94 -0.56
N LYS A 280 -11.86 37.14 -1.42
CA LYS A 280 -13.13 37.51 -2.07
C LYS A 280 -14.20 37.89 -1.05
N TYR A 281 -14.36 37.09 0.00
CA TYR A 281 -15.32 37.38 1.08
C TYR A 281 -14.98 38.70 1.78
N ARG A 282 -13.70 38.89 2.12
CA ARG A 282 -13.23 40.11 2.82
C ARG A 282 -13.50 41.37 2.00
N ASP A 283 -13.26 41.33 0.70
CA ASP A 283 -13.53 42.46 -0.19
C ASP A 283 -15.04 42.74 -0.36
N GLU A 284 -15.88 41.71 -0.32
CA GLU A 284 -17.33 41.87 -0.34
C GLU A 284 -17.87 42.45 0.97
N VAL A 285 -17.33 42.03 2.12
CA VAL A 285 -17.66 42.58 3.44
C VAL A 285 -17.27 44.06 3.55
N ARG A 286 -16.09 44.44 3.03
CA ARG A 286 -15.66 45.85 2.96
C ARG A 286 -16.63 46.70 2.14
N ARG A 287 -16.93 46.26 0.91
CA ARG A 287 -17.89 46.94 0.03
C ARG A 287 -19.29 47.07 0.65
N ALA A 288 -19.72 46.05 1.40
CA ALA A 288 -21.01 46.10 2.10
C ALA A 288 -21.01 47.07 3.29
N SER A 289 -19.88 47.20 3.99
CA SER A 289 -19.70 48.15 5.10
C SER A 289 -19.61 49.60 4.64
N ASP A 290 -19.04 49.85 3.45
CA ASP A 290 -18.91 51.19 2.87
C ASP A 290 -20.21 51.72 2.23
N SER A 291 -21.25 50.88 2.14
CA SER A 291 -22.53 51.24 1.53
C SER A 291 -23.35 52.15 2.45
N PRO A 292 -23.74 53.38 2.03
CA PRO A 292 -24.43 54.38 2.86
C PRO A 292 -25.90 54.06 3.16
N ILE A 293 -26.35 52.82 2.94
CA ILE A 293 -27.74 52.41 3.19
C ILE A 293 -27.86 52.12 4.69
N ILE A 294 -28.69 52.90 5.39
CA ILE A 294 -29.07 52.61 6.78
C ILE A 294 -29.93 51.34 6.77
N VAL A 295 -29.33 50.21 7.11
CA VAL A 295 -30.00 48.91 7.26
C VAL A 295 -30.19 48.61 8.75
N SER A 296 -31.25 47.90 9.13
CA SER A 296 -31.34 47.37 10.50
C SER A 296 -30.19 46.38 10.77
N PRO A 297 -29.66 46.31 12.01
CA PRO A 297 -28.58 45.37 12.35
C PRO A 297 -28.90 43.91 12.02
N ALA A 298 -30.16 43.50 12.16
CA ALA A 298 -30.61 42.14 11.86
C ALA A 298 -30.49 41.81 10.36
N LEU A 299 -30.91 42.72 9.48
CA LEU A 299 -30.83 42.53 8.04
C LEU A 299 -29.38 42.63 7.53
N GLN A 300 -28.52 43.38 8.23
CA GLN A 300 -27.08 43.37 7.96
C GLN A 300 -26.45 42.01 8.31
N GLN A 301 -26.78 41.43 9.47
CA GLN A 301 -26.31 40.10 9.87
C GLN A 301 -26.78 39.00 8.91
N GLU A 302 -28.05 39.05 8.47
CA GLU A 302 -28.58 38.10 7.49
C GLU A 302 -27.83 38.17 6.15
N ARG A 303 -27.58 39.39 5.64
CA ARG A 303 -26.79 39.59 4.42
C ARG A 303 -25.36 39.04 4.53
N LEU A 304 -24.69 39.29 5.66
CA LEU A 304 -23.35 38.76 5.91
C LEU A 304 -23.37 37.22 6.00
N GLY A 305 -24.37 36.65 6.67
CA GLY A 305 -24.56 35.20 6.76
C GLY A 305 -24.75 34.54 5.39
N GLU A 306 -25.61 35.10 4.54
CA GLU A 306 -25.82 34.57 3.18
C GLU A 306 -24.59 34.76 2.28
N MET A 307 -23.87 35.86 2.43
CA MET A 307 -22.58 36.08 1.76
C MET A 307 -21.55 35.03 2.18
N GLN A 308 -21.40 34.78 3.49
CA GLN A 308 -20.50 33.76 4.03
C GLN A 308 -20.84 32.38 3.48
N LYS A 309 -22.12 31.99 3.55
CA LYS A 309 -22.59 30.69 3.04
C LYS A 309 -22.27 30.51 1.55
N ARG A 310 -22.51 31.54 0.74
CA ARG A 310 -22.21 31.51 -0.69
C ARG A 310 -20.71 31.29 -0.94
N VAL A 311 -19.84 32.09 -0.32
CA VAL A 311 -18.38 31.97 -0.53
C VAL A 311 -17.85 30.63 -0.01
N MET A 312 -18.36 30.13 1.11
CA MET A 312 -17.99 28.81 1.62
C MET A 312 -18.33 27.69 0.62
N ARG A 313 -19.50 27.73 -0.03
CA ARG A 313 -19.87 26.74 -1.05
C ARG A 313 -19.00 26.82 -2.31
N GLU A 314 -18.46 27.98 -2.62
CA GLU A 314 -17.50 28.15 -3.72
C GLU A 314 -16.11 27.60 -3.36
N ILE A 315 -15.66 27.82 -2.13
CA ILE A 315 -14.35 27.35 -1.63
C ILE A 315 -14.33 25.83 -1.44
N PHE A 316 -15.33 25.29 -0.75
CA PHE A 316 -15.37 23.89 -0.38
C PHE A 316 -16.07 23.06 -1.46
N ASP A 317 -15.41 22.93 -2.61
CA ASP A 317 -15.85 22.01 -3.65
C ASP A 317 -15.72 20.53 -3.20
N ALA A 318 -16.13 19.61 -4.08
CA ALA A 318 -16.09 18.18 -3.79
C ALA A 318 -14.67 17.64 -3.49
N GLU A 319 -13.62 18.24 -4.06
CA GLU A 319 -12.24 17.82 -3.79
C GLU A 319 -11.76 18.32 -2.42
N HIS A 320 -12.05 19.57 -2.08
CA HIS A 320 -11.77 20.13 -0.76
C HIS A 320 -12.51 19.34 0.34
N ILE A 321 -13.79 19.03 0.13
CA ILE A 321 -14.58 18.21 1.07
C ILE A 321 -13.92 16.85 1.28
N ARG A 322 -13.53 16.14 0.20
CA ARG A 322 -12.83 14.85 0.30
C ARG A 322 -11.51 14.96 1.07
N ARG A 323 -10.73 16.03 0.83
CA ARG A 323 -9.45 16.26 1.51
C ARG A 323 -9.66 16.53 3.00
N TYR A 324 -10.54 17.46 3.38
CA TYR A 324 -10.81 17.74 4.78
C TYR A 324 -11.39 16.54 5.53
N ARG A 325 -12.27 15.77 4.88
CA ARG A 325 -12.73 14.48 5.42
C ARG A 325 -11.55 13.58 5.77
N ARG A 326 -10.65 13.32 4.82
CA ARG A 326 -9.50 12.42 5.05
C ARG A 326 -8.58 12.97 6.14
N ARG A 327 -8.31 14.27 6.15
CA ARG A 327 -7.50 14.89 7.21
C ARG A 327 -8.15 14.72 8.59
N LEU A 328 -9.46 14.89 8.70
CA LEU A 328 -10.20 14.69 9.96
C LEU A 328 -10.19 13.23 10.42
N GLU A 329 -10.32 12.26 9.50
CA GLU A 329 -10.17 10.82 9.82
C GLU A 329 -8.78 10.49 10.39
N GLU A 330 -7.74 11.05 9.79
CA GLU A 330 -6.34 10.88 10.22
C GLU A 330 -6.07 11.55 11.58
N MET A 331 -6.59 12.76 11.76
CA MET A 331 -6.49 13.45 13.04
C MET A 331 -7.29 12.75 14.13
N ALA A 332 -8.42 12.12 13.82
CA ALA A 332 -9.15 11.28 14.77
C ALA A 332 -8.30 10.08 15.22
N TYR A 333 -7.59 9.42 14.29
CA TYR A 333 -6.62 8.37 14.62
C TYR A 333 -5.50 8.86 15.55
N LEU A 334 -4.96 10.05 15.27
CA LEU A 334 -3.95 10.69 16.12
C LEU A 334 -4.46 11.01 17.53
N LEU A 335 -5.64 11.61 17.64
CA LEU A 335 -6.26 11.95 18.92
C LEU A 335 -6.56 10.69 19.75
N TRP A 336 -7.00 9.61 19.10
CA TRP A 336 -7.22 8.33 19.76
C TRP A 336 -5.93 7.75 20.36
N HIS A 337 -4.84 7.73 19.59
CA HIS A 337 -3.55 7.19 20.04
C HIS A 337 -2.90 8.02 21.14
N THR A 338 -3.21 9.31 21.18
CA THR A 338 -2.79 10.22 22.25
C THR A 338 -3.77 10.28 23.43
N LYS A 339 -4.62 9.26 23.59
CA LYS A 339 -5.52 9.07 24.74
C LYS A 339 -6.57 10.17 24.91
N ARG A 340 -7.04 10.72 23.79
CA ARG A 340 -8.08 11.76 23.72
C ARG A 340 -9.30 11.25 22.95
N PRO A 341 -10.06 10.28 23.52
CA PRO A 341 -11.11 9.56 22.80
C PRO A 341 -12.30 10.47 22.45
N ASP A 342 -12.63 11.46 23.27
CA ASP A 342 -13.77 12.35 23.02
C ASP A 342 -13.48 13.30 21.85
N GLU A 343 -12.27 13.86 21.80
CA GLU A 343 -11.76 14.64 20.68
C GLU A 343 -11.71 13.79 19.41
N ALA A 344 -11.22 12.55 19.52
CA ALA A 344 -11.17 11.62 18.38
C ALA A 344 -12.56 11.32 17.82
N ARG A 345 -13.56 11.07 18.69
CA ARG A 345 -14.96 10.87 18.30
C ARG A 345 -15.54 12.11 17.63
N ARG A 346 -15.24 13.32 18.13
CA ARG A 346 -15.65 14.59 17.49
C ARG A 346 -15.02 14.77 16.11
N ALA A 347 -13.73 14.48 15.95
CA ALA A 347 -13.03 14.55 14.67
C ALA A 347 -13.58 13.54 13.65
N LEU A 348 -13.85 12.30 14.08
CA LEU A 348 -14.47 11.28 13.22
C LEU A 348 -15.91 11.65 12.84
N ALA A 349 -16.70 12.18 13.79
CA ALA A 349 -18.05 12.67 13.51
C ALA A 349 -18.07 13.78 12.46
N ALA A 350 -17.14 14.75 12.58
CA ALA A 350 -16.94 15.79 11.58
C ALA A 350 -16.57 15.19 10.20
N ALA A 351 -15.65 14.24 10.15
CA ALA A 351 -15.30 13.58 8.89
C ALA A 351 -16.49 12.84 8.25
N MET A 352 -17.30 12.14 9.06
CA MET A 352 -18.48 11.41 8.59
C MET A 352 -19.58 12.36 8.11
N ALA A 353 -19.73 13.54 8.71
CA ALA A 353 -20.67 14.56 8.23
C ALA A 353 -20.26 15.17 6.87
N LEU A 354 -19.02 14.98 6.44
CA LEU A 354 -18.51 15.31 5.10
C LEU A 354 -18.65 14.16 4.10
N GLN A 355 -19.27 13.04 4.46
CA GLN A 355 -19.51 11.91 3.57
C GLN A 355 -20.83 12.06 2.80
N GLY A 356 -20.76 12.07 1.47
CA GLY A 356 -21.93 12.03 0.58
C GLY A 356 -21.88 13.07 -0.54
N GLU A 357 -22.85 13.01 -1.46
CA GLU A 357 -22.90 13.88 -2.64
C GLU A 357 -23.53 15.26 -2.39
N LYS A 358 -24.30 15.42 -1.29
CA LYS A 358 -25.07 16.64 -0.98
C LYS A 358 -24.65 17.27 0.35
N VAL A 359 -23.35 17.34 0.61
CA VAL A 359 -22.81 18.01 1.81
C VAL A 359 -22.84 19.51 1.56
N ASP A 360 -23.60 20.26 2.38
CA ASP A 360 -23.50 21.71 2.40
C ASP A 360 -22.38 22.13 3.36
N ALA A 361 -21.22 22.47 2.82
CA ALA A 361 -20.07 22.90 3.59
C ALA A 361 -20.36 24.10 4.49
N ALA A 362 -21.32 24.95 4.09
CA ALA A 362 -21.71 26.13 4.85
C ALA A 362 -22.52 25.80 6.12
N GLU A 363 -23.07 24.60 6.24
CA GLU A 363 -23.79 24.13 7.43
C GLU A 363 -22.91 23.24 8.32
N HIS A 364 -21.72 22.84 7.86
CA HIS A 364 -20.81 21.99 8.63
C HIS A 364 -20.06 22.80 9.73
N PRO A 365 -20.25 22.51 11.04
CA PRO A 365 -19.71 23.35 12.12
C PRO A 365 -18.18 23.55 12.08
N PHE A 366 -17.41 22.47 11.85
CA PHE A 366 -15.95 22.57 11.70
C PHE A 366 -15.51 23.47 10.53
N LEU A 367 -16.08 23.30 9.34
CA LEU A 367 -15.70 24.09 8.16
C LEU A 367 -16.08 25.57 8.31
N ARG A 368 -17.24 25.86 8.94
CA ARG A 368 -17.62 27.24 9.29
C ARG A 368 -16.62 27.89 10.23
N ALA A 369 -16.25 27.19 11.31
CA ALA A 369 -15.29 27.68 12.27
C ALA A 369 -13.90 27.88 11.63
N LEU A 370 -13.49 26.95 10.77
CA LEU A 370 -12.24 27.05 10.00
C LEU A 370 -12.25 28.28 9.08
N PHE A 371 -13.35 28.51 8.35
CA PHE A 371 -13.50 29.68 7.49
C PHE A 371 -13.41 30.98 8.29
N THR A 372 -14.16 31.10 9.39
CA THR A 372 -14.14 32.27 10.27
C THR A 372 -12.72 32.54 10.78
N ARG A 373 -12.05 31.52 11.32
CA ARG A 373 -10.65 31.62 11.77
C ARG A 373 -9.72 32.08 10.65
N SER A 374 -9.92 31.59 9.43
CA SER A 374 -9.08 31.94 8.28
C SER A 374 -9.24 33.40 7.87
N VAL A 375 -10.46 33.93 7.94
CA VAL A 375 -10.73 35.36 7.73
C VAL A 375 -10.04 36.21 8.79
N GLU A 376 -10.18 35.85 10.07
CA GLU A 376 -9.53 36.55 11.20
C GLU A 376 -8.00 36.56 11.07
N MET A 377 -7.41 35.42 10.70
CA MET A 377 -5.97 35.31 10.47
C MET A 377 -5.51 36.16 9.28
N ALA A 378 -6.25 36.15 8.17
CA ALA A 378 -5.91 36.99 7.01
C ALA A 378 -5.99 38.49 7.34
N GLU A 379 -6.94 38.90 8.17
CA GLU A 379 -7.00 40.28 8.67
C GLU A 379 -5.85 40.63 9.61
N ALA A 380 -5.42 39.70 10.47
CA ALA A 380 -4.26 39.92 11.33
C ALA A 380 -2.98 40.11 10.50
N LEU A 381 -2.76 39.28 9.48
CA LEU A 381 -1.61 39.37 8.57
C LEU A 381 -1.58 40.68 7.78
N GLU A 382 -2.73 41.15 7.28
CA GLU A 382 -2.75 42.47 6.61
C GLU A 382 -2.46 43.63 7.56
N ARG A 383 -2.89 43.55 8.83
CA ARG A 383 -2.53 44.56 9.83
C ARG A 383 -1.03 44.52 10.16
N GLU A 384 -0.43 43.34 10.18
CA GLU A 384 1.03 43.15 10.31
C GLU A 384 1.80 43.80 9.17
N ASP A 385 1.43 43.51 7.92
CA ASP A 385 2.06 44.08 6.72
C ASP A 385 1.90 45.62 6.67
N GLN A 386 0.83 46.15 7.27
CA GLN A 386 0.58 47.58 7.43
C GLN A 386 1.21 48.18 8.69
N GLY A 387 2.01 47.40 9.46
CA GLY A 387 2.76 47.85 10.62
C GLY A 387 1.94 48.08 11.90
N GLN A 388 0.75 47.47 12.03
CA GLN A 388 -0.20 47.78 13.10
C GLN A 388 -0.27 46.76 14.26
N VAL A 389 0.15 45.50 14.13
CA VAL A 389 0.29 44.52 15.25
C VAL A 389 1.31 43.44 14.84
N THR A 390 1.96 42.74 15.78
CA THR A 390 2.69 41.47 15.55
C THR A 390 1.90 40.29 16.14
N VAL A 391 1.46 39.34 15.32
CA VAL A 391 0.94 38.02 15.71
C VAL A 391 1.88 36.95 15.14
N ALA A 392 2.09 35.88 15.91
CA ALA A 392 2.99 34.80 15.51
C ALA A 392 2.41 34.03 14.31
N THR A 393 3.01 34.19 13.13
CA THR A 393 2.68 33.40 11.94
C THR A 393 2.95 31.91 12.20
N PRO A 394 2.00 30.99 11.94
CA PRO A 394 2.28 29.56 12.01
C PRO A 394 3.39 29.22 11.00
N ARG A 395 4.48 28.63 11.49
CA ARG A 395 5.61 28.23 10.62
C ARG A 395 5.14 27.15 9.66
N LEU A 396 5.24 27.42 8.37
CA LEU A 396 5.24 26.39 7.34
C LEU A 396 6.35 25.38 7.66
N TRP A 397 6.11 24.11 7.33
CA TRP A 397 7.20 23.15 7.21
C TRP A 397 8.12 23.62 6.07
N THR A 398 9.15 24.39 6.42
CA THR A 398 10.30 24.66 5.55
C THR A 398 11.32 23.54 5.75
N PRO A 399 11.80 22.91 4.67
CA PRO A 399 12.81 21.85 4.76
C PRO A 399 14.12 22.32 5.39
#